data_AF-A0A2P4UFY1-F1
#
_entry.id   AF-A0A2P4UFY1-F1
#
_cell.length_a   1.000
_cell.length_b   1.000
_cell.length_c   1.000
_cell.angle_alpha   90.00
_cell.angle_beta   90.00
_cell.angle_gamma   90.00
#
_symmetry.space_group_name_H-M   'P 1'
#
loop_
_entity.id
_entity.type
_entity.pdbx_description
1 polymer ?
#
loop_
_entity_poly.entity_id
_entity_poly.type
_entity_poly.pdbx_seq_one_letter_code
_entity_poly.pdbx_strand_id
1 'polypeptide(L)'
;MSKAARERSARDRLAAERARQAARQKQIRLLALVVGVVVAVAAVVAIVVVVADQKSKRNQVAERYTGPQAPLSRQADGSIVMAKAGVTKPVLEIFEDFQCPHCAEFEKTEGKTVKSLAAEGKVKVVYRPFNLFSQQPDPSRGNSQRAAAAALCVPAAQWLSYHDALFKYQPAEGTGGFSIKDLVAWGKDVGVTDPKFSTCVTKQEKDKQVGEMTSYTALTRKVDSTPTLVLDGKKLTSQQMSDLTSAIAGAK
;
A
#
# COMPACT_ATOMS: atom_id res chain seq x y z
N MET A 1 31.24 -64.55 45.25
CA MET A 1 30.00 -63.77 45.50
C MET A 1 28.80 -64.71 45.45
N SER A 2 27.93 -64.66 46.46
CA SER A 2 26.75 -65.53 46.59
C SER A 2 25.78 -65.35 45.40
N LYS A 3 25.14 -66.45 44.96
CA LYS A 3 24.08 -66.46 43.93
C LYS A 3 22.98 -65.43 44.22
N ALA A 4 22.63 -65.27 45.51
CA ALA A 4 21.65 -64.30 45.98
C ALA A 4 22.08 -62.83 45.74
N ALA A 5 23.37 -62.51 45.77
CA ALA A 5 23.87 -61.16 45.50
C ALA A 5 23.80 -60.81 44.01
N ARG A 6 24.02 -61.80 43.13
CA ARG A 6 23.88 -61.63 41.67
C ARG A 6 22.42 -61.44 41.25
N GLU A 7 21.50 -62.19 41.86
CA GLU A 7 20.06 -62.07 41.60
C GLU A 7 19.47 -60.74 42.11
N ARG A 8 19.93 -60.22 43.26
CA ARG A 8 19.57 -58.87 43.73
C ARG A 8 20.07 -57.78 42.78
N SER A 9 21.34 -57.86 42.36
CA SER A 9 21.91 -56.89 41.39
C SER A 9 21.20 -56.90 40.03
N ALA A 10 20.75 -58.06 39.54
CA ALA A 10 19.98 -58.16 38.31
C ALA A 10 18.58 -57.51 38.43
N ARG A 11 17.90 -57.68 39.57
CA ARG A 11 16.60 -57.04 39.85
C ARG A 11 16.72 -55.52 39.96
N ASP A 12 17.77 -55.03 40.61
CA ASP A 12 18.01 -53.59 40.75
C ASP A 12 18.31 -52.92 39.40
N ARG A 13 19.04 -53.60 38.51
CA ARG A 13 19.27 -53.13 37.13
C ARG A 13 17.98 -53.06 36.31
N LEU A 14 17.13 -54.09 36.39
CA LEU A 14 15.82 -54.11 35.72
C LEU A 14 14.87 -53.03 36.27
N ALA A 15 14.90 -52.77 37.58
CA ALA A 15 14.13 -51.69 38.20
C ALA A 15 14.62 -50.31 37.73
N ALA A 16 15.93 -50.10 37.66
CA ALA A 16 16.54 -48.87 37.16
C ALA A 16 16.24 -48.63 35.66
N GLU A 17 16.24 -49.68 34.83
CA GLU A 17 15.87 -49.60 33.41
C GLU A 17 14.39 -49.26 33.21
N ARG A 18 13.48 -49.90 33.95
CA ARG A 18 12.04 -49.59 33.92
C ARG A 18 11.77 -48.17 34.39
N ALA A 19 12.47 -47.69 35.43
CA ALA A 19 12.37 -46.31 35.90
C ALA A 19 12.85 -45.31 34.85
N ARG A 20 13.96 -45.59 34.14
CA ARG A 20 14.46 -44.76 33.03
C ARG A 20 13.50 -44.76 31.83
N GLN A 21 12.92 -45.92 31.48
CA GLN A 21 11.93 -46.02 30.41
C GLN A 21 10.64 -45.28 30.76
N ALA A 22 10.13 -45.40 32.00
CA ALA A 22 8.96 -44.67 32.47
C ALA A 22 9.22 -43.16 32.51
N ALA A 23 10.40 -42.71 32.95
CA ALA A 23 10.80 -41.31 32.91
C ALA A 23 10.89 -40.78 31.47
N ARG A 24 11.49 -41.53 30.54
CA ARG A 24 11.53 -41.19 29.10
C ARG A 24 10.14 -41.12 28.49
N GLN A 25 9.24 -42.07 28.78
CA GLN A 25 7.87 -42.03 28.29
C GLN A 25 7.09 -40.84 28.85
N LYS A 26 7.27 -40.49 30.14
CA LYS A 26 6.68 -39.28 30.72
C LYS A 26 7.21 -38.02 30.04
N GLN A 27 8.52 -37.91 29.83
CA GLN A 27 9.16 -36.80 29.12
C GLN A 27 8.65 -36.69 27.68
N ILE A 28 8.57 -37.79 26.93
CA ILE A 28 8.06 -37.80 25.55
C ILE A 28 6.58 -37.39 25.51
N ARG A 29 5.73 -37.89 26.42
CA ARG A 29 4.32 -37.49 26.48
C ARG A 29 4.15 -36.01 26.82
N LEU A 30 4.93 -35.51 27.76
CA LEU A 30 4.89 -34.11 28.18
C LEU A 30 5.39 -33.19 27.06
N LEU A 31 6.45 -33.59 26.35
CA LEU A 31 6.99 -32.87 25.20
C LEU A 31 5.99 -32.89 24.02
N ALA A 32 5.34 -34.02 23.74
CA ALA A 32 4.29 -34.11 22.73
C ALA A 32 3.08 -33.22 23.07
N LEU A 33 2.68 -33.15 24.35
CA LEU A 33 1.63 -32.23 24.80
C LEU A 33 2.04 -30.77 24.63
N VAL A 34 3.25 -30.39 25.03
CA VAL A 34 3.75 -29.02 24.88
C VAL A 34 3.82 -28.63 23.41
N VAL A 35 4.36 -29.49 22.55
CA VAL A 35 4.41 -29.24 21.09
C VAL A 35 2.99 -29.13 20.53
N GLY A 36 2.07 -30.02 20.93
CA GLY A 36 0.67 -29.95 20.52
C GLY A 36 -0.01 -28.63 20.92
N VAL A 37 0.23 -28.15 22.15
CA VAL A 37 -0.27 -26.87 22.63
C VAL A 37 0.33 -25.70 21.84
N VAL A 38 1.65 -25.70 21.62
CA VAL A 38 2.34 -24.65 20.86
C VAL A 38 1.80 -24.56 19.43
N VAL A 39 1.64 -25.70 18.75
CA VAL A 39 1.10 -25.76 17.38
C VAL A 39 -0.36 -25.28 17.37
N ALA A 40 -1.18 -25.69 18.33
CA ALA A 40 -2.56 -25.25 18.43
C ALA A 40 -2.67 -23.72 18.67
N VAL A 41 -1.85 -23.17 19.56
CA VAL A 41 -1.78 -21.73 19.81
C VAL A 41 -1.32 -20.98 18.55
N ALA A 42 -0.27 -21.45 17.87
CA ALA A 42 0.20 -20.85 16.62
C ALA A 42 -0.89 -20.84 15.53
N ALA A 43 -1.63 -21.94 15.39
CA ALA A 43 -2.74 -22.03 14.46
C ALA A 43 -3.89 -21.05 14.81
N VAL A 44 -4.26 -20.94 16.09
CA VAL A 44 -5.27 -19.97 16.54
C VAL A 44 -4.82 -18.54 16.28
N VAL A 45 -3.56 -18.20 16.58
CA VAL A 45 -3.00 -16.87 16.28
C VAL A 45 -3.05 -16.58 14.78
N ALA A 46 -2.64 -17.52 13.93
CA ALA A 46 -2.73 -17.37 12.48
C ALA A 46 -4.17 -17.13 12.01
N ILE A 47 -5.14 -17.90 12.54
CA ILE A 47 -6.57 -17.72 12.22
C ILE A 47 -7.05 -16.35 12.67
N VAL A 48 -6.73 -15.92 13.89
CA VAL A 48 -7.13 -14.60 14.41
C VAL A 48 -6.57 -13.47 13.54
N VAL A 49 -5.29 -13.56 13.15
CA VAL A 49 -4.66 -12.58 12.25
C VAL A 49 -5.35 -12.54 10.89
N VAL A 50 -5.63 -13.70 10.30
CA VAL A 50 -6.34 -13.79 9.01
C VAL A 50 -7.76 -13.22 9.10
N VAL A 51 -8.51 -13.55 10.16
CA VAL A 51 -9.88 -13.05 10.37
C VAL A 51 -9.88 -11.54 10.62
N ALA A 52 -8.93 -11.02 11.40
CA ALA A 52 -8.79 -9.59 11.65
C ALA A 52 -8.43 -8.82 10.37
N ASP A 53 -7.49 -9.34 9.57
CA ASP A 53 -7.11 -8.76 8.27
C ASP A 53 -8.30 -8.76 7.29
N GLN A 54 -9.03 -9.87 7.21
CA GLN A 54 -10.24 -9.96 6.38
C GLN A 54 -11.33 -9.00 6.82
N LYS A 55 -11.53 -8.81 8.13
CA LYS A 55 -12.53 -7.89 8.67
C LYS A 55 -12.14 -6.42 8.44
N SER A 56 -10.85 -6.10 8.52
CA SER A 56 -10.31 -4.78 8.18
C SER A 56 -10.52 -4.45 6.71
N LYS A 57 -10.16 -5.37 5.79
CA LYS A 57 -10.37 -5.21 4.34
C LYS A 57 -11.84 -5.09 3.95
N ARG A 58 -12.74 -5.82 4.63
CA ARG A 58 -14.19 -5.79 4.37
C ARG A 58 -14.85 -4.43 4.69
N ASN A 59 -14.20 -3.56 5.45
CA ASN A 59 -14.73 -2.25 5.85
C ASN A 59 -14.06 -1.07 5.13
N GLN A 60 -13.21 -1.31 4.13
CA GLN A 60 -12.54 -0.25 3.37
C GLN A 60 -13.48 0.30 2.29
N VAL A 61 -14.36 1.22 2.67
CA VAL A 61 -15.26 1.95 1.75
C VAL A 61 -14.59 3.26 1.35
N ALA A 62 -14.50 3.54 0.05
CA ALA A 62 -13.94 4.80 -0.40
C ALA A 62 -14.95 5.95 -0.20
N GLU A 63 -14.44 7.12 0.18
CA GLU A 63 -15.27 8.29 0.48
C GLU A 63 -15.12 9.32 -0.62
N ARG A 64 -16.20 10.01 -0.96
CA ARG A 64 -16.12 11.17 -1.85
C ARG A 64 -15.49 12.33 -1.08
N TYR A 65 -14.49 12.97 -1.69
CA TYR A 65 -13.94 14.20 -1.17
C TYR A 65 -14.97 15.33 -1.31
N THR A 66 -15.36 15.93 -0.19
CA THR A 66 -16.34 17.03 -0.13
C THR A 66 -15.74 18.37 0.27
N GLY A 67 -14.41 18.44 0.43
CA GLY A 67 -13.71 19.67 0.77
C GLY A 67 -13.49 20.60 -0.43
N PRO A 68 -12.83 21.75 -0.22
CA PRO A 68 -12.45 22.66 -1.29
C PRO A 68 -11.51 21.97 -2.28
N GLN A 69 -11.90 21.94 -3.56
CA GLN A 69 -11.06 21.48 -4.67
C GLN A 69 -11.34 22.33 -5.91
N ALA A 70 -10.34 22.45 -6.78
CA ALA A 70 -10.54 23.05 -8.09
C ALA A 70 -11.00 22.00 -9.13
N PRO A 71 -11.53 22.42 -10.29
CA PRO A 71 -11.85 21.51 -11.38
C PRO A 71 -10.67 20.61 -11.78
N LEU A 72 -10.97 19.34 -12.04
CA LEU A 72 -10.01 18.31 -12.43
C LEU A 72 -10.13 18.03 -13.93
N SER A 73 -9.00 17.82 -14.60
CA SER A 73 -8.96 17.40 -16.00
C SER A 73 -7.82 16.41 -16.25
N ARG A 74 -8.10 15.36 -17.02
CA ARG A 74 -7.09 14.39 -17.43
C ARG A 74 -6.41 14.85 -18.72
N GLN A 75 -5.09 14.82 -18.75
CA GLN A 75 -4.28 15.15 -19.92
C GLN A 75 -3.97 13.89 -20.73
N ALA A 76 -3.54 14.08 -21.99
CA ALA A 76 -3.20 12.98 -22.89
C ALA A 76 -2.03 12.12 -22.36
N ASP A 77 -1.10 12.74 -21.62
CA ASP A 77 0.03 12.06 -20.97
C ASP A 77 -0.39 11.27 -19.70
N GLY A 78 -1.69 11.21 -19.38
CA GLY A 78 -2.23 10.49 -18.23
C GLY A 78 -2.28 11.31 -16.93
N SER A 79 -1.58 12.44 -16.87
CA SER A 79 -1.57 13.32 -15.68
C SER A 79 -2.94 13.93 -15.39
N ILE A 80 -3.15 14.32 -14.12
CA ILE A 80 -4.35 15.02 -13.68
C ILE A 80 -3.99 16.45 -13.31
N VAL A 81 -4.64 17.40 -13.97
CA VAL A 81 -4.54 18.82 -13.65
C VAL A 81 -5.71 19.22 -12.76
N MET A 82 -5.41 19.82 -11.61
CA MET A 82 -6.36 20.45 -10.71
C MET A 82 -6.07 21.95 -10.66
N ALA A 83 -6.95 22.77 -11.25
CA ALA A 83 -6.74 24.21 -11.30
C ALA A 83 -8.06 24.97 -11.49
N LYS A 84 -8.17 26.13 -10.82
CA LYS A 84 -9.27 27.07 -11.08
C LYS A 84 -9.11 27.67 -12.49
N ALA A 85 -10.22 27.97 -13.14
CA ALA A 85 -10.21 28.60 -14.46
C ALA A 85 -9.33 29.86 -14.46
N GLY A 86 -8.44 29.99 -15.45
CA GLY A 86 -7.50 31.11 -15.59
C GLY A 86 -6.19 30.96 -14.79
N VAL A 87 -6.09 30.02 -13.84
CA VAL A 87 -4.88 29.80 -13.04
C VAL A 87 -3.92 28.91 -13.82
N THR A 88 -2.84 29.50 -14.32
CA THR A 88 -1.81 28.79 -15.11
C THR A 88 -0.46 28.68 -14.41
N LYS A 89 -0.23 29.51 -13.38
CA LYS A 89 0.99 29.55 -12.56
C LYS A 89 0.67 29.96 -11.11
N PRO A 90 1.56 29.66 -10.14
CA PRO A 90 2.68 28.71 -10.27
C PRO A 90 2.17 27.28 -10.54
N VAL A 91 3.03 26.44 -11.14
CA VAL A 91 2.72 25.03 -11.44
C VAL A 91 3.41 24.14 -10.42
N LEU A 92 2.62 23.44 -9.61
CA LEU A 92 3.10 22.39 -8.72
C LEU A 92 2.85 21.02 -9.38
N GLU A 93 3.91 20.32 -9.74
CA GLU A 93 3.84 18.95 -10.21
C GLU A 93 4.18 18.00 -9.07
N ILE A 94 3.34 16.97 -8.86
CA ILE A 94 3.47 15.98 -7.80
C ILE A 94 3.71 14.63 -8.46
N PHE A 95 4.92 14.09 -8.29
CA PHE A 95 5.29 12.75 -8.76
C PHE A 95 5.17 11.76 -7.63
N GLU A 96 4.31 10.76 -7.83
CA GLU A 96 3.91 9.84 -6.77
C GLU A 96 3.73 8.42 -7.29
N ASP A 97 3.76 7.48 -6.37
CA ASP A 97 3.49 6.06 -6.58
C ASP A 97 2.55 5.59 -5.48
N PHE A 98 1.47 4.91 -5.86
CA PHE A 98 0.42 4.48 -4.93
C PHE A 98 0.85 3.37 -3.96
N GLN A 99 2.01 2.75 -4.14
CA GLN A 99 2.61 1.82 -3.16
C GLN A 99 3.64 2.50 -2.26
N CYS A 100 4.09 3.72 -2.58
CA CYS A 100 5.12 4.39 -1.78
C CYS A 100 4.55 4.88 -0.43
N PRO A 101 5.11 4.46 0.71
CA PRO A 101 4.65 4.89 2.04
C PRO A 101 4.91 6.38 2.30
N HIS A 102 5.96 6.96 1.72
CA HIS A 102 6.23 8.39 1.83
C HIS A 102 5.21 9.24 1.06
N CYS A 103 4.66 8.74 -0.05
CA CYS A 103 3.55 9.40 -0.74
C CYS A 103 2.28 9.37 0.11
N ALA A 104 1.99 8.23 0.74
CA ALA A 104 0.83 8.12 1.63
C ALA A 104 0.94 9.07 2.82
N GLU A 105 2.12 9.19 3.43
CA GLU A 105 2.32 10.16 4.52
C GLU A 105 2.20 11.60 4.02
N PHE A 106 2.79 11.94 2.87
CA PHE A 106 2.64 13.27 2.26
C PHE A 106 1.18 13.63 1.97
N GLU A 107 0.41 12.74 1.35
CA GLU A 107 -1.00 13.01 1.03
C GLU A 107 -1.86 13.12 2.29
N LYS A 108 -1.51 12.39 3.35
CA LYS A 108 -2.15 12.50 4.65
C LYS A 108 -1.87 13.84 5.33
N THR A 109 -0.64 14.36 5.24
CA THR A 109 -0.25 15.61 5.92
C THR A 109 -0.59 16.85 5.09
N GLU A 110 -0.26 16.83 3.81
CA GLU A 110 -0.29 18.00 2.91
C GLU A 110 -1.36 17.92 1.82
N GLY A 111 -1.97 16.76 1.58
CA GLY A 111 -2.96 16.59 0.51
C GLY A 111 -4.14 17.57 0.64
N LYS A 112 -4.57 17.88 1.88
CA LYS A 112 -5.61 18.91 2.12
C LYS A 112 -5.11 20.32 1.77
N THR A 113 -3.87 20.65 2.10
CA THR A 113 -3.24 21.94 1.77
C THR A 113 -3.17 22.14 0.26
N VAL A 114 -2.69 21.13 -0.48
CA VAL A 114 -2.62 21.14 -1.95
C VAL A 114 -3.99 21.42 -2.57
N LYS A 115 -5.03 20.72 -2.11
CA LYS A 115 -6.41 20.87 -2.60
C LYS A 115 -6.98 22.26 -2.32
N SER A 116 -6.75 22.79 -1.11
CA SER A 116 -7.19 24.14 -0.72
C SER A 116 -6.51 25.21 -1.58
N LEU A 117 -5.19 25.15 -1.73
CA LEU A 117 -4.44 26.14 -2.49
C LEU A 117 -4.86 26.15 -3.97
N ALA A 118 -5.14 24.98 -4.55
CA ALA A 118 -5.68 24.90 -5.91
C ALA A 118 -7.09 25.51 -5.99
N ALA A 119 -7.97 25.21 -5.03
CA ALA A 119 -9.34 25.73 -4.95
C ALA A 119 -9.37 27.27 -4.80
N GLU A 120 -8.45 27.82 -4.01
CA GLU A 120 -8.23 29.25 -3.83
C GLU A 120 -7.64 29.92 -5.08
N GLY A 121 -7.16 29.14 -6.05
CA GLY A 121 -6.52 29.61 -7.27
C GLY A 121 -5.10 30.10 -7.06
N LYS A 122 -4.43 29.65 -5.99
CA LYS A 122 -3.03 29.99 -5.67
C LYS A 122 -2.01 29.18 -6.45
N VAL A 123 -2.41 28.03 -6.98
CA VAL A 123 -1.52 27.11 -7.68
C VAL A 123 -2.30 26.27 -8.70
N LYS A 124 -1.66 25.95 -9.82
CA LYS A 124 -2.08 24.87 -10.72
C LYS A 124 -1.37 23.60 -10.29
N VAL A 125 -2.12 22.58 -9.89
CA VAL A 125 -1.54 21.28 -9.47
C VAL A 125 -1.59 20.31 -10.63
N VAL A 126 -0.52 19.55 -10.83
CA VAL A 126 -0.43 18.47 -11.81
C VAL A 126 0.03 17.20 -11.10
N TYR A 127 -0.90 16.28 -10.85
CA TYR A 127 -0.57 14.95 -10.33
C TYR A 127 -0.03 14.07 -11.45
N ARG A 128 1.10 13.42 -11.18
CA ARG A 128 1.81 12.52 -12.10
C ARG A 128 2.10 11.18 -11.42
N PRO A 129 1.08 10.32 -11.24
CA PRO A 129 1.30 8.97 -10.77
C PRO A 129 2.15 8.19 -11.76
N PHE A 130 3.07 7.36 -11.28
CA PHE A 130 3.87 6.46 -12.11
C PHE A 130 4.26 5.20 -11.32
N ASN A 131 4.94 4.25 -11.99
CA ASN A 131 5.44 3.05 -11.35
C ASN A 131 6.92 3.20 -10.98
N LEU A 132 7.18 3.68 -9.76
CA LEU A 132 8.52 3.78 -9.19
C LEU A 132 9.18 2.39 -9.10
N PHE A 133 8.40 1.36 -8.78
CA PHE A 133 8.86 -0.02 -8.59
C PHE A 133 8.96 -0.80 -9.91
N SER A 134 8.99 -0.14 -11.07
CA SER A 134 8.94 -0.80 -12.39
C SER A 134 10.06 -1.81 -12.65
N GLN A 135 11.22 -1.63 -11.99
CA GLN A 135 12.39 -2.52 -12.09
C GLN A 135 12.52 -3.53 -10.92
N GLN A 136 11.57 -3.52 -9.98
CA GLN A 136 11.57 -4.43 -8.83
C GLN A 136 10.85 -5.76 -9.16
N PRO A 137 11.10 -6.83 -8.41
CA PRO A 137 10.30 -8.04 -8.52
C PRO A 137 8.86 -7.81 -8.03
N ASP A 138 7.97 -8.73 -8.40
CA ASP A 138 6.64 -8.81 -7.82
C ASP A 138 6.73 -9.24 -6.34
N PRO A 139 5.83 -8.77 -5.47
CA PRO A 139 4.59 -8.07 -5.81
C PRO A 139 4.73 -6.54 -6.01
N SER A 140 5.87 -5.92 -5.67
CA SER A 140 6.01 -4.45 -5.68
C SER A 140 5.74 -3.83 -7.06
N ARG A 141 6.36 -4.37 -8.11
CA ARG A 141 6.17 -3.87 -9.48
C ARG A 141 4.73 -3.97 -9.93
N GLY A 142 4.12 -5.14 -9.80
CA GLY A 142 2.74 -5.39 -10.24
C GLY A 142 1.68 -4.63 -9.43
N ASN A 143 1.95 -4.35 -8.15
CA ASN A 143 1.04 -3.61 -7.29
C ASN A 143 0.99 -2.11 -7.63
N SER A 144 2.16 -1.47 -7.74
CA SER A 144 2.24 -0.07 -8.16
C SER A 144 1.62 0.11 -9.57
N GLN A 145 2.00 -0.77 -10.50
CA GLN A 145 1.45 -0.82 -11.85
C GLN A 145 -0.09 -0.84 -11.86
N ARG A 146 -0.67 -1.78 -11.13
CA ARG A 146 -2.12 -2.01 -11.08
C ARG A 146 -2.87 -0.84 -10.46
N ALA A 147 -2.35 -0.25 -9.40
CA ALA A 147 -2.96 0.92 -8.76
C ALA A 147 -2.97 2.13 -9.71
N ALA A 148 -1.85 2.40 -10.38
CA ALA A 148 -1.74 3.46 -11.37
C ALA A 148 -2.67 3.22 -12.58
N ALA A 149 -2.74 1.98 -13.08
CA ALA A 149 -3.62 1.59 -14.17
C ALA A 149 -5.10 1.77 -13.78
N ALA A 150 -5.48 1.38 -12.57
CA ALA A 150 -6.82 1.58 -12.06
C ALA A 150 -7.18 3.06 -11.92
N ALA A 151 -6.25 3.90 -11.43
CA ALA A 151 -6.43 5.33 -11.34
C ALA A 151 -6.60 6.01 -12.72
N LEU A 152 -5.98 5.47 -13.79
CA LEU A 152 -6.19 5.93 -15.17
C LEU A 152 -7.59 5.56 -15.73
N CYS A 153 -8.22 4.51 -15.22
CA CYS A 153 -9.58 4.12 -15.60
C CYS A 153 -10.65 5.04 -14.99
N VAL A 154 -10.33 5.78 -13.94
CA VAL A 154 -11.28 6.67 -13.25
C VAL A 154 -11.47 7.98 -14.03
N PRO A 155 -12.72 8.42 -14.28
CA PRO A 155 -12.96 9.74 -14.87
C PRO A 155 -12.41 10.87 -13.97
N ALA A 156 -11.99 11.98 -14.59
CA ALA A 156 -11.30 13.06 -13.86
C ALA A 156 -12.10 13.61 -12.68
N ALA A 157 -13.43 13.69 -12.79
CA ALA A 157 -14.31 14.22 -11.74
C ALA A 157 -14.30 13.39 -10.44
N GLN A 158 -14.05 12.08 -10.51
CA GLN A 158 -13.98 11.19 -9.35
C GLN A 158 -12.54 10.88 -8.93
N TRP A 159 -11.56 11.28 -9.75
CA TRP A 159 -10.17 10.84 -9.61
C TRP A 159 -9.58 11.21 -8.26
N LEU A 160 -9.81 12.43 -7.76
CA LEU A 160 -9.23 12.87 -6.49
C LEU A 160 -9.73 12.03 -5.31
N SER A 161 -11.02 11.66 -5.30
CA SER A 161 -11.58 10.79 -4.25
C SER A 161 -11.02 9.37 -4.34
N TYR A 162 -10.83 8.87 -5.57
CA TYR A 162 -10.23 7.56 -5.78
C TYR A 162 -8.75 7.52 -5.38
N HIS A 163 -8.00 8.57 -5.73
CA HIS A 163 -6.63 8.80 -5.33
C HIS A 163 -6.48 8.81 -3.80
N ASP A 164 -7.35 9.54 -3.10
CA ASP A 164 -7.37 9.57 -1.63
C ASP A 164 -7.62 8.17 -1.05
N ALA A 165 -8.51 7.39 -1.66
CA ALA A 165 -8.78 6.02 -1.22
C ALA A 165 -7.58 5.09 -1.41
N LEU A 166 -6.85 5.22 -2.53
CA LEU A 166 -5.63 4.42 -2.78
C LEU A 166 -4.58 4.66 -1.70
N PHE A 167 -4.37 5.90 -1.27
CA PHE A 167 -3.42 6.20 -0.19
C PHE A 167 -3.97 5.87 1.19
N LYS A 168 -5.25 6.11 1.47
CA LYS A 168 -5.91 5.76 2.74
C LYS A 168 -5.86 4.26 3.02
N TYR A 169 -6.02 3.45 1.98
CA TYR A 169 -6.05 1.98 2.07
C TYR A 169 -4.84 1.33 1.42
N GLN A 170 -3.72 2.05 1.38
CA GLN A 170 -2.46 1.55 0.84
C GLN A 170 -2.03 0.26 1.57
N PRO A 171 -1.83 -0.86 0.86
CA PRO A 171 -1.27 -2.07 1.45
C PRO A 171 0.19 -1.83 1.81
N ALA A 172 0.71 -2.58 2.80
CA ALA A 172 2.12 -2.52 3.15
C ALA A 172 3.00 -2.79 1.92
N GLU A 173 4.04 -1.97 1.74
CA GLU A 173 4.97 -2.08 0.63
C GLU A 173 5.54 -3.50 0.53
N GLY A 174 5.63 -4.04 -0.69
CA GLY A 174 6.17 -5.38 -0.93
C GLY A 174 5.28 -6.55 -0.50
N THR A 175 4.04 -6.30 -0.06
CA THR A 175 3.09 -7.37 0.33
C THR A 175 1.94 -7.53 -0.67
N GLY A 176 0.95 -8.39 -0.37
CA GLY A 176 -0.16 -8.87 -1.22
C GLY A 176 -1.06 -7.84 -1.93
N GLY A 177 -0.71 -6.56 -1.91
CA GLY A 177 -1.09 -5.58 -2.93
C GLY A 177 -2.53 -5.12 -2.93
N PHE A 178 -2.83 -4.22 -3.87
CA PHE A 178 -4.20 -3.80 -4.12
C PHE A 178 -4.98 -4.93 -4.79
N SER A 179 -6.05 -5.37 -4.14
CA SER A 179 -7.01 -6.31 -4.73
C SER A 179 -7.76 -5.62 -5.87
N ILE A 180 -7.86 -6.29 -7.03
CA ILE A 180 -8.66 -5.80 -8.17
C ILE A 180 -10.12 -5.56 -7.75
N LYS A 181 -10.65 -6.41 -6.86
CA LYS A 181 -12.01 -6.27 -6.36
C LYS A 181 -12.19 -4.96 -5.60
N ASP A 182 -11.23 -4.59 -4.76
CA ASP A 182 -11.30 -3.39 -3.94
C ASP A 182 -11.10 -2.14 -4.81
N LEU A 183 -10.18 -2.18 -5.77
CA LEU A 183 -10.01 -1.12 -6.78
C LEU A 183 -11.31 -0.86 -7.55
N VAL A 184 -12.02 -1.91 -7.98
CA VAL A 184 -13.33 -1.76 -8.65
C VAL A 184 -14.39 -1.23 -7.68
N ALA A 185 -14.40 -1.70 -6.43
CA ALA A 185 -15.37 -1.27 -5.42
C ALA A 185 -15.21 0.22 -5.09
N TRP A 186 -13.98 0.67 -4.82
CA TRP A 186 -13.68 2.06 -4.50
C TRP A 186 -14.08 3.02 -5.62
N GLY A 187 -13.90 2.64 -6.88
CA GLY A 187 -14.37 3.45 -8.00
C GLY A 187 -15.89 3.63 -7.98
N LYS A 188 -16.65 2.58 -7.66
CA LYS A 188 -18.10 2.66 -7.52
C LYS A 188 -18.50 3.51 -6.31
N ASP A 189 -17.84 3.33 -5.17
CA ASP A 189 -18.09 4.10 -3.94
C ASP A 189 -17.93 5.61 -4.19
N VAL A 190 -16.89 6.02 -4.92
CA VAL A 190 -16.67 7.44 -5.27
C VAL A 190 -17.56 7.93 -6.41
N GLY A 191 -18.42 7.07 -6.98
CA GLY A 191 -19.45 7.44 -7.94
C GLY A 191 -19.06 7.31 -9.41
N VAL A 192 -18.11 6.44 -9.75
CA VAL A 192 -17.86 6.06 -11.14
C VAL A 192 -19.01 5.18 -11.64
N THR A 193 -19.74 5.68 -12.62
CA THR A 193 -20.92 5.02 -13.21
C THR A 193 -20.67 4.42 -14.59
N ASP A 194 -19.49 4.66 -15.19
CA ASP A 194 -19.15 4.12 -16.50
C ASP A 194 -19.16 2.58 -16.47
N PRO A 195 -19.99 1.91 -17.30
CA PRO A 195 -20.06 0.45 -17.34
C PRO A 195 -18.72 -0.20 -17.73
N LYS A 196 -17.84 0.51 -18.45
CA LYS A 196 -16.53 0.01 -18.87
C LYS A 196 -15.49 0.08 -17.75
N PHE A 197 -15.73 0.86 -16.69
CA PHE A 197 -14.75 1.07 -15.61
C PHE A 197 -14.29 -0.26 -14.99
N SER A 198 -15.22 -1.14 -14.63
CA SER A 198 -14.88 -2.42 -13.99
C SER A 198 -14.01 -3.29 -14.90
N THR A 199 -14.29 -3.30 -16.21
CA THR A 199 -13.49 -4.04 -17.20
C THR A 199 -12.11 -3.41 -17.37
N CYS A 200 -12.03 -2.07 -17.47
CA CYS A 200 -10.77 -1.34 -17.59
C CYS A 200 -9.81 -1.69 -16.43
N VAL A 201 -10.32 -1.67 -15.18
CA VAL A 201 -9.52 -2.03 -13.99
C VAL A 201 -9.17 -3.51 -13.98
N THR A 202 -10.15 -4.40 -14.20
CA THR A 202 -9.95 -5.85 -14.07
C THR A 202 -8.98 -6.41 -15.11
N LYS A 203 -9.05 -5.88 -16.34
CA LYS A 203 -8.16 -6.27 -17.44
C LYS A 203 -6.86 -5.45 -17.48
N GLN A 204 -6.69 -4.50 -16.56
CA GLN A 204 -5.55 -3.57 -16.53
C GLN A 204 -5.31 -2.90 -17.89
N GLU A 205 -6.38 -2.43 -18.54
CA GLU A 205 -6.34 -1.89 -19.92
C GLU A 205 -5.41 -0.68 -20.08
N LYS A 206 -5.00 -0.07 -18.97
CA LYS A 206 -4.13 1.10 -18.91
C LYS A 206 -2.66 0.79 -18.68
N ASP A 207 -2.27 -0.48 -18.64
CA ASP A 207 -0.89 -0.88 -18.33
C ASP A 207 0.17 -0.24 -19.24
N LYS A 208 -0.10 -0.23 -20.55
CA LYS A 208 0.79 0.40 -21.54
C LYS A 208 1.00 1.89 -21.24
N GLN A 209 -0.08 2.60 -20.92
CA GLN A 209 -0.04 4.03 -20.63
C GLN A 209 0.73 4.31 -19.32
N VAL A 210 0.59 3.47 -18.30
CA VAL A 210 1.43 3.58 -17.08
C VAL A 210 2.91 3.38 -17.41
N GLY A 211 3.24 2.45 -18.31
CA GLY A 211 4.62 2.27 -18.78
C GLY A 211 5.18 3.50 -19.50
N GLU A 212 4.36 4.18 -20.32
CA GLU A 212 4.71 5.43 -20.98
C GLU A 212 4.90 6.58 -19.96
N MET A 213 3.99 6.71 -18.99
CA MET A 213 4.10 7.68 -17.88
C MET A 213 5.36 7.46 -17.05
N THR A 214 5.66 6.20 -16.72
CA THR A 214 6.87 5.81 -15.97
C THR A 214 8.13 6.15 -16.75
N SER A 215 8.14 5.86 -18.06
CA SER A 215 9.27 6.20 -18.94
C SER A 215 9.46 7.71 -19.06
N TYR A 216 8.38 8.49 -19.20
CA TYR A 216 8.45 9.95 -19.19
C TYR A 216 9.04 10.48 -17.87
N THR A 217 8.56 10.00 -16.74
CA THR A 217 9.04 10.40 -15.41
C THR A 217 10.54 10.12 -15.23
N ALA A 218 10.98 8.90 -15.56
CA ALA A 218 12.38 8.51 -15.39
C ALA A 218 13.31 9.17 -16.43
N LEU A 219 12.95 9.12 -17.72
CA LEU A 219 13.86 9.48 -18.81
C LEU A 219 13.81 10.96 -19.15
N THR A 220 12.64 11.60 -19.09
CA THR A 220 12.47 13.02 -19.43
C THR A 220 12.57 13.89 -18.18
N ARG A 221 11.85 13.52 -17.10
CA ARG A 221 11.79 14.32 -15.88
C ARG A 221 12.91 14.04 -14.89
N LYS A 222 13.66 12.95 -15.08
CA LYS A 222 14.77 12.53 -14.20
C LYS A 222 14.32 12.50 -12.73
N VAL A 223 13.15 11.91 -12.52
CA VAL A 223 12.59 11.62 -11.19
C VAL A 223 12.71 10.13 -10.95
N ASP A 224 13.39 9.78 -9.86
CA ASP A 224 13.77 8.42 -9.46
C ASP A 224 13.35 8.08 -8.02
N SER A 225 12.62 8.99 -7.36
CA SER A 225 12.16 8.87 -5.99
C SER A 225 10.82 9.56 -5.79
N THR A 226 10.05 9.09 -4.81
CA THR A 226 8.72 9.64 -4.50
C THR A 226 8.53 9.86 -2.98
N PRO A 227 7.72 10.84 -2.58
CA PRO A 227 7.13 11.87 -3.44
C PRO A 227 8.22 12.84 -3.94
N THR A 228 8.11 13.27 -5.18
CA THR A 228 8.92 14.38 -5.70
C THR A 228 7.98 15.51 -6.11
N LEU A 229 8.15 16.68 -5.48
CA LEU A 229 7.39 17.88 -5.82
C LEU A 229 8.26 18.84 -6.64
N VAL A 230 7.71 19.36 -7.72
CA VAL A 230 8.38 20.33 -8.60
C VAL A 230 7.50 21.57 -8.72
N LEU A 231 8.00 22.72 -8.24
CA LEU A 231 7.31 24.01 -8.31
C LEU A 231 8.00 24.89 -9.37
N ASP A 232 7.27 25.23 -10.44
CA ASP A 232 7.78 25.98 -11.60
C ASP A 232 9.13 25.45 -12.13
N GLY A 233 9.22 24.12 -12.23
CA GLY A 233 10.40 23.42 -12.73
C GLY A 233 11.52 23.18 -11.69
N LYS A 234 11.38 23.69 -10.45
CA LYS A 234 12.36 23.48 -9.37
C LYS A 234 11.88 22.41 -8.39
N LYS A 235 12.69 21.38 -8.14
CA LYS A 235 12.40 20.37 -7.11
C LYS A 235 12.34 21.04 -5.73
N LEU A 236 11.31 20.73 -4.95
CA LEU A 236 11.17 21.21 -3.57
C LEU A 236 12.03 20.37 -2.63
N THR A 237 12.60 21.03 -1.62
CA THR A 237 13.26 20.37 -0.49
C THR A 237 12.22 19.82 0.49
N SER A 238 12.63 18.90 1.38
CA SER A 238 11.73 18.37 2.43
C SER A 238 11.11 19.47 3.30
N GLN A 239 11.87 20.52 3.63
CA GLN A 239 11.37 21.66 4.40
C GLN A 239 10.29 22.43 3.64
N GLN A 240 10.44 22.60 2.33
CA GLN A 240 9.43 23.25 1.49
C GLN A 240 8.20 22.37 1.28
N MET A 241 8.37 21.05 1.23
CA MET A 241 7.24 20.12 1.15
C MET A 241 6.39 20.13 2.43
N SER A 242 6.99 20.34 3.60
CA SER A 242 6.25 20.50 4.87
C SER A 242 5.65 21.89 5.09
N ASP A 243 5.92 22.85 4.21
CA ASP A 243 5.32 24.19 4.23
C ASP A 243 5.02 24.66 2.80
N LEU A 244 4.09 23.96 2.16
CA LEU A 244 3.69 24.25 0.77
C LEU A 244 3.10 25.64 0.62
N THR A 245 2.42 26.16 1.64
CA THR A 245 1.82 27.49 1.60
C THR A 245 2.89 28.55 1.41
N SER A 246 3.95 28.52 2.22
CA SER A 246 5.07 29.45 2.09
C SER A 246 5.85 29.22 0.80
N ALA A 247 6.08 27.96 0.41
CA ALA A 247 6.80 27.64 -0.82
C ALA A 247 6.09 28.18 -2.07
N ILE A 248 4.77 28.01 -2.16
CA ILE A 248 3.93 28.49 -3.26
C ILE A 248 3.84 30.01 -3.25
N ALA A 249 3.66 30.64 -2.08
CA ALA A 249 3.63 32.10 -1.98
C ALA A 249 4.97 32.76 -2.38
N GLY A 250 6.08 32.05 -2.20
CA GLY A 250 7.42 32.50 -2.60
C GLY A 250 7.75 32.28 -4.08
N ALA A 251 6.98 31.46 -4.81
CA ALA A 251 7.16 31.26 -6.24
C ALA A 251 6.59 32.47 -7.01
N LYS A 252 7.48 33.18 -7.71
CA LYS A 252 7.16 34.29 -8.62
C LYS A 252 7.46 33.90 -10.06
#